data_AF-A0A9N8R037-F1
#
_entry.id   AF-A0A9N8R037-F1
#
_cell.length_a   1.000
_cell.length_b   1.000
_cell.length_c   1.000
_cell.angle_alpha   90.00
_cell.angle_beta   90.00
_cell.angle_gamma   90.00
#
_symmetry.space_group_name_H-M   'P 1'
#
loop_
_entity.id
_entity.type
_entity.pdbx_description
1 polymer ?
#
loop_
_entity_poly.entity_id
_entity_poly.type
_entity_poly.pdbx_seq_one_letter_code
_entity_poly.pdbx_strand_id
1 'polypeptide(L)' 'MDVPVTEEQIRTLAFYLWEEEGSPDGRSQDYWEKARQQLGADGALAELD' A
#
# COMPACT_ATOMS: atom_id res chain seq x y z
N MET A 1 -12.74 12.19 9.48
CA MET A 1 -11.31 12.46 9.68
C MET A 1 -10.65 11.86 8.47
N ASP A 2 -10.27 12.70 7.52
CA ASP A 2 -9.50 12.27 6.36
C ASP A 2 -8.12 11.87 6.91
N VAL A 3 -7.87 10.57 7.01
CA VAL A 3 -6.56 10.07 7.45
C VAL A 3 -5.73 10.04 6.18
N PRO A 4 -4.77 10.96 6.01
CA PRO A 4 -3.87 10.89 4.88
C PRO A 4 -3.14 9.55 4.97
N VAL A 5 -2.97 8.91 3.81
CA VAL A 5 -2.22 7.66 3.70
C VAL A 5 -0.84 7.85 4.30
N THR A 6 -0.57 7.10 5.38
CA THR A 6 0.73 7.13 6.05
C THR A 6 1.64 6.05 5.50
N GLU A 7 2.94 6.26 5.65
CA GLU A 7 3.96 5.26 5.29
C GLU A 7 3.76 3.93 6.05
N GLU A 8 3.18 3.97 7.25
CA GLU A 8 2.82 2.77 8.02
C GLU A 8 1.72 1.94 7.34
N GLN A 9 0.71 2.58 6.74
CA GLN A 9 -0.32 1.86 5.99
C GLN A 9 0.28 1.22 4.73
N ILE A 10 1.13 1.96 4.02
CA ILE A 10 1.86 1.47 2.85
C ILE A 10 2.70 0.25 3.22
N ARG A 11 3.45 0.34 4.32
CA ARG A 11 4.28 -0.77 4.81
C ARG A 11 3.44 -1.98 5.21
N THR A 12 2.31 -1.77 5.88
CA THR A 12 1.40 -2.84 6.29
C THR A 12 0.84 -3.57 5.09
N LEU A 13 0.33 -2.83 4.09
CA LEU A 13 -0.23 -3.40 2.87
C LEU A 13 0.85 -4.10 2.02
N ALA A 14 2.03 -3.49 1.90
CA ALA A 14 3.16 -4.09 1.20
C ALA A 14 3.60 -5.41 1.85
N PHE A 15 3.63 -5.45 3.19
CA PHE A 15 3.97 -6.65 3.94
C PHE A 15 2.92 -7.75 3.76
N TYR A 16 1.63 -7.39 3.80
CA TYR A 16 0.53 -8.33 3.53
C TYR A 16 0.60 -8.93 2.13
N LEU A 17 0.78 -8.10 1.11
CA LEU A 17 0.91 -8.54 -0.28
C LEU A 17 2.15 -9.42 -0.49
N TRP A 18 3.24 -9.11 0.20
CA TRP A 18 4.48 -9.88 0.14
C TRP A 18 4.35 -11.24 0.84
N GLU A 19 3.73 -11.31 2.01
CA GLU A 19 3.46 -12.58 2.71
C GLU A 19 2.48 -13.46 1.91
N GLU A 20 1.43 -12.89 1.33
CA GLU A 20 0.44 -13.64 0.55
C GLU A 20 1.05 -14.35 -0.66
N GLU A 21 2.05 -13.72 -1.28
CA GLU A 21 2.80 -14.28 -2.43
C GLU A 21 3.94 -15.24 -2.01
N GLY A 22 4.10 -15.51 -0.71
CA GLY A 22 5.09 -16.45 -0.18
C GLY A 22 6.45 -15.82 0.08
N SER A 23 6.50 -14.52 0.35
CA SER A 23 7.68 -13.78 0.75
C SER A 23 8.85 -13.88 -0.25
N PRO A 24 8.64 -13.57 -1.55
CA PRO A 24 9.70 -13.62 -2.54
C PRO A 24 10.82 -12.62 -2.21
N ASP A 25 12.05 -13.11 -2.13
CA ASP A 25 13.22 -12.29 -1.85
C ASP A 25 13.51 -11.34 -3.02
N GLY A 26 13.83 -10.07 -2.72
CA GLY A 26 14.12 -9.04 -3.72
C GLY A 26 12.92 -8.36 -4.38
N ARG A 27 11.67 -8.72 -4.04
CA ARG A 27 10.46 -8.04 -4.57
C ARG A 27 9.77 -7.10 -3.59
N SER A 28 10.28 -6.97 -2.39
CA SER A 28 9.70 -6.13 -1.33
C SER A 28 9.53 -4.66 -1.76
N GLN A 29 10.41 -4.15 -2.64
CA GLN A 29 10.32 -2.80 -3.19
C GLN A 29 9.11 -2.64 -4.13
N ASP A 30 8.88 -3.60 -5.05
CA ASP A 30 7.70 -3.61 -5.94
C ASP A 30 6.38 -3.64 -5.15
N TYR A 31 6.31 -4.44 -4.08
CA TYR A 31 5.11 -4.49 -3.24
C TYR A 31 4.90 -3.19 -2.46
N TRP A 32 5.99 -2.53 -2.03
CA TRP A 32 5.92 -1.22 -1.39
C TRP A 32 5.39 -0.13 -2.33
N GLU A 33 5.88 -0.08 -3.58
CA GLU A 33 5.38 0.85 -4.58
C GLU A 33 3.93 0.56 -4.99
N LYS A 34 3.54 -0.72 -5.13
CA LYS A 34 2.14 -1.12 -5.36
C LYS A 34 1.23 -0.68 -4.24
N ALA A 35 1.63 -0.91 -2.99
CA ALA A 35 0.85 -0.52 -1.82
C ALA A 35 0.68 1.00 -1.74
N ARG A 36 1.75 1.75 -2.04
CA ARG A 36 1.73 3.22 -2.09
C ARG A 36 0.79 3.73 -3.17
N GLN A 37 0.79 3.11 -4.35
CA GLN A 37 -0.14 3.47 -5.42
C GLN A 37 -1.59 3.14 -5.09
N GLN A 38 -1.86 1.94 -4.53
CA GLN A 38 -3.23 1.55 -4.15
C GLN A 38 -3.81 2.51 -3.12
N LEU A 39 -3.09 2.73 -2.01
CA LEU A 39 -3.57 3.62 -0.96
C LEU A 39 -3.66 5.07 -1.43
N GLY A 40 -2.66 5.54 -2.20
CA GLY A 40 -2.68 6.89 -2.77
C GLY A 40 -3.80 7.13 -3.80
N ALA A 41 -4.22 6.09 -4.53
CA ALA A 41 -5.35 6.17 -5.44
C ALA A 41 -6.69 6.09 -4.71
N ASP A 42 -6.81 5.23 -3.69
CA ASP A 42 -8.02 5.05 -2.89
C ASP A 42 -8.33 6.30 -2.05
N GLY A 43 -7.30 6.92 -1.46
CA GLY A 43 -7.43 8.19 -0.73
C GLY A 43 -7.81 9.39 -1.61
N ALA A 44 -7.46 9.36 -2.91
CA ALA A 44 -7.81 10.44 -3.84
C ALA A 44 -9.21 10.28 -4.47
N LEU A 45 -9.74 9.06 -4.54
CA LEU A 45 -11.09 8.78 -5.07
C LEU A 45 -12.20 8.95 -4.03
N ALA A 46 -11.86 8.96 -2.74
CA ALA A 46 -12.80 9.13 -1.63
C ALA A 46 -13.28 10.59 -1.42
N GLU A 47 -12.64 11.59 -2.06
CA GLU A 47 -13.03 13.01 -1.96
C GLU A 47 -14.08 13.46 -3.01
N LEU A 48 -14.63 12.56 -3.82
CA LEU A 48 -15.70 12.89 -4.78
C LEU A 48 -17.08 12.42 -4.30
N ASP A 49 -17.61 13.01 -3.22
CA ASP A 49 -19.05 13.01 -2.89
C ASP A 49 -19.49 14.36 -2.29
#